data_AF-A0A385IVA0-F1
#
_entry.id   AF-A0A385IVA0-F1
#
_cell.length_a   1.000
_cell.length_b   1.000
_cell.length_c   1.000
_cell.angle_alpha   90.00
_cell.angle_beta   90.00
_cell.angle_gamma   90.00
#
_symmetry.space_group_name_H-M   'P 1'
#
loop_
_entity.id
_entity.type
_entity.pdbx_description
1 polymer ?
#
loop_
_entity_poly.entity_id
_entity_poly.type
_entity_poly.pdbx_seq_one_letter_code
_entity_poly.pdbx_strand_id
1 'polypeptide(L)'
;LVSDGIVEKIVAEKLSNSYGNGFILDGFPRTLHQAVYLSEILQELPVDGTFVINIEMNFEKLIPRLSNRVTCADCVYTFNGDITDVKLMTCPKCGSKNCYQRDDDKKESIIKRLAV
;
A
#
# COMPACT_ATOMS: atom_id res chain seq x y z
N LEU A 1 9.43 -6.88 -8.05
CA LEU A 1 7.97 -7.06 -7.95
C LEU A 1 7.72 -8.51 -7.58
N VAL A 2 6.76 -8.77 -6.68
CA VAL A 2 6.32 -10.14 -6.37
C VAL A 2 5.60 -10.70 -7.60
N SER A 3 5.66 -12.01 -7.86
CA SER A 3 4.98 -12.61 -9.02
C SER A 3 3.46 -12.62 -8.83
N ASP A 4 2.73 -12.40 -9.92
CA ASP A 4 1.26 -12.34 -9.92
C ASP A 4 0.64 -13.59 -9.29
N GLY A 5 1.08 -14.79 -9.69
CA GLY A 5 0.56 -16.05 -9.15
C GLY A 5 0.78 -16.27 -7.65
N ILE A 6 1.74 -15.59 -7.00
CA ILE A 6 1.87 -15.62 -5.54
C ILE A 6 0.83 -14.69 -4.90
N VAL A 7 0.68 -13.48 -5.44
CA VAL A 7 -0.28 -12.48 -4.93
C VAL A 7 -1.71 -13.00 -5.06
N GLU A 8 -2.03 -13.61 -6.20
CA GLU A 8 -3.33 -14.23 -6.49
C GLU A 8 -3.74 -15.25 -5.43
N LYS A 9 -2.84 -16.18 -5.08
CA LYS A 9 -3.08 -17.19 -4.04
C LYS A 9 -3.33 -16.57 -2.66
N ILE A 10 -2.54 -15.55 -2.29
CA ILE A 10 -2.69 -14.87 -1.01
C ILE A 10 -4.04 -14.15 -0.93
N VAL A 11 -4.45 -13.50 -2.02
CA VAL A 11 -5.75 -12.81 -2.09
C VAL A 11 -6.89 -13.80 -1.98
N ALA A 12 -6.87 -14.90 -2.73
CA ALA A 12 -7.91 -15.93 -2.66
C ALA A 12 -8.07 -16.50 -1.25
N GLU A 13 -6.96 -16.84 -0.57
CA GLU A 13 -6.97 -17.34 0.80
C GLU A 13 -7.52 -16.33 1.81
N LYS A 14 -7.26 -15.03 1.62
CA LYS A 14 -7.79 -13.98 2.51
C LYS A 14 -9.27 -13.75 2.30
N LEU A 15 -9.72 -13.74 1.05
CA LEU A 15 -11.12 -13.51 0.71
C LEU A 15 -12.02 -14.66 1.16
N SER A 16 -11.55 -15.91 1.04
CA SER A 16 -12.28 -17.09 1.52
C SER A 16 -12.49 -17.13 3.03
N ASN A 17 -11.83 -16.25 3.80
CA ASN A 17 -11.94 -16.15 5.25
C ASN A 17 -12.66 -14.86 5.71
N SER A 18 -13.11 -14.00 4.80
CA SER A 18 -13.58 -12.64 5.09
C SER A 18 -15.11 -12.51 5.13
N TYR A 19 -15.83 -13.54 5.58
CA TYR A 19 -17.30 -13.55 5.54
C TYR A 19 -17.94 -12.49 6.46
N GLY A 20 -18.85 -11.68 5.90
CA GLY A 20 -19.87 -10.92 6.62
C GLY A 20 -19.69 -9.40 6.70
N ASN A 21 -18.45 -8.87 6.62
CA ASN A 21 -18.19 -7.43 6.81
C ASN A 21 -17.60 -6.72 5.58
N GLY A 22 -17.48 -7.43 4.45
CA GLY A 22 -16.78 -6.93 3.27
C GLY A 22 -15.27 -6.83 3.47
N PHE A 23 -14.58 -6.25 2.49
CA PHE A 23 -13.12 -6.10 2.50
C PHE A 23 -12.67 -4.90 1.66
N ILE A 24 -11.45 -4.43 1.92
CA ILE A 24 -10.77 -3.41 1.11
C ILE A 24 -9.51 -4.03 0.53
N LEU A 25 -9.38 -4.01 -0.79
CA LEU A 25 -8.16 -4.39 -1.48
C LEU A 25 -7.31 -3.14 -1.69
N ASP A 26 -6.29 -2.97 -0.86
CA ASP A 26 -5.35 -1.85 -0.97
C ASP A 26 -4.15 -2.25 -1.83
N GLY A 27 -4.06 -1.66 -3.03
CA GLY A 27 -2.98 -1.92 -3.96
C GLY A 27 -3.06 -3.27 -4.66
N PHE A 28 -4.25 -3.87 -4.77
CA PHE A 28 -4.56 -4.97 -5.67
C PHE A 28 -5.96 -4.72 -6.26
N PRO A 29 -6.20 -4.90 -7.56
CA PRO A 29 -5.24 -5.31 -8.59
C PRO A 29 -4.35 -4.15 -9.06
N ARG A 30 -3.14 -4.45 -9.57
CA ARG A 30 -2.21 -3.50 -10.21
C ARG A 30 -1.94 -3.78 -11.69
N THR A 31 -2.41 -4.91 -12.20
CA THR A 31 -2.26 -5.30 -13.61
C THR A 31 -3.62 -5.75 -14.15
N LEU A 32 -3.76 -5.74 -15.48
CA LEU A 32 -4.98 -6.23 -16.13
C LEU A 32 -5.23 -7.71 -15.80
N HIS A 33 -4.17 -8.53 -15.76
CA HIS A 33 -4.28 -9.95 -15.39
C HIS A 33 -4.86 -10.13 -13.99
N GLN A 34 -4.32 -9.39 -13.01
CA GLN A 34 -4.84 -9.42 -11.63
C GLN A 34 -6.30 -8.95 -11.56
N ALA A 35 -6.71 -8.00 -12.39
CA ALA A 35 -8.09 -7.52 -12.44
C ALA A 35 -9.06 -8.58 -13.00
N VAL A 36 -8.66 -9.31 -14.06
CA VAL A 36 -9.43 -10.43 -14.60
C VAL A 36 -9.57 -11.53 -13.53
N TYR A 37 -8.45 -11.92 -12.91
CA TYR A 37 -8.45 -12.92 -11.84
C TYR A 37 -9.33 -12.53 -10.66
N LEU A 38 -9.25 -11.27 -10.20
CA LEU A 38 -10.12 -10.76 -9.14
C LEU A 38 -11.59 -10.84 -9.54
N SER A 39 -11.92 -10.52 -10.79
CA SER A 39 -13.29 -10.60 -11.29
C SER A 39 -13.84 -12.02 -11.25
N GLU A 40 -13.01 -13.04 -11.47
CA GLU A 40 -13.41 -14.46 -11.39
C GLU A 40 -13.71 -14.85 -9.93
N ILE A 41 -12.82 -14.50 -8.99
CA ILE A 41 -13.04 -14.78 -7.56
C ILE A 41 -14.30 -14.09 -7.03
N LEU A 42 -14.52 -12.83 -7.40
CA LEU A 42 -15.66 -12.06 -6.89
C LEU A 42 -17.00 -12.65 -7.31
N GLN A 43 -17.07 -13.41 -8.42
CA GLN A 43 -18.30 -14.10 -8.84
C GLN A 43 -18.66 -15.27 -7.92
N GLU A 44 -17.67 -15.87 -7.25
CA GLU A 44 -17.86 -16.99 -6.33
C GLU A 44 -18.16 -16.53 -4.89
N LEU A 45 -17.97 -15.25 -4.60
CA LEU A 45 -18.17 -14.68 -3.26
C LEU A 45 -19.56 -14.08 -3.12
N PRO A 46 -20.21 -14.22 -1.95
CA PRO A 46 -21.50 -13.60 -1.67
C PRO A 46 -21.32 -12.11 -1.33
N VAL A 47 -20.93 -11.29 -2.33
CA VAL A 47 -20.77 -9.84 -2.21
C VAL A 47 -21.85 -9.12 -3.03
N ASP A 48 -22.55 -8.17 -2.41
CA ASP A 48 -23.68 -7.45 -3.04
C ASP A 48 -23.23 -6.32 -3.99
N GLY A 49 -21.93 -6.07 -4.10
CA GLY A 49 -21.36 -5.06 -4.99
C GLY A 49 -19.89 -4.80 -4.74
N THR A 50 -19.19 -4.33 -5.77
CA THR A 50 -17.78 -3.92 -5.71
C THR A 50 -17.65 -2.49 -6.20
N PHE A 51 -16.89 -1.67 -5.48
CA PHE A 51 -16.58 -0.30 -5.85
C PHE A 51 -15.07 -0.14 -6.05
N VAL A 52 -14.70 0.65 -7.05
CA VAL A 52 -13.30 1.03 -7.30
C VAL A 52 -13.13 2.51 -7.00
N ILE A 53 -12.25 2.83 -6.06
CA ILE A 53 -11.91 4.21 -5.71
C ILE A 53 -10.60 4.56 -6.40
N ASN A 54 -10.67 5.41 -7.43
CA ASN A 54 -9.48 5.98 -8.06
C ASN A 54 -9.05 7.25 -7.31
N ILE A 55 -7.84 7.24 -6.75
CA ILE A 55 -7.26 8.40 -6.05
C ILE A 55 -6.29 9.09 -7.01
N GLU A 56 -6.75 10.15 -7.66
CA GLU A 56 -5.93 10.92 -8.58
C GLU A 56 -5.18 12.04 -7.84
N MET A 57 -3.86 12.12 -8.04
CA MET A 57 -3.01 13.14 -7.45
C MET A 57 -1.91 13.58 -8.41
N ASN A 58 -1.59 14.87 -8.42
CA ASN A 58 -0.47 15.40 -9.20
C ASN A 58 0.87 14.84 -8.68
N PHE A 59 1.69 14.32 -9.59
CA PHE A 59 3.02 13.76 -9.31
C PHE A 59 3.94 14.71 -8.53
N GLU A 60 3.91 16.01 -8.82
CA GLU A 60 4.73 17.02 -8.12
C GLU A 60 4.39 17.10 -6.63
N LYS A 61 3.14 16.83 -6.26
CA LYS A 61 2.69 16.77 -4.86
C LYS A 61 2.89 15.38 -4.24
N LEU A 62 2.87 14.33 -5.06
CA LEU A 62 3.01 12.96 -4.62
C LEU A 62 4.46 12.61 -4.23
N ILE A 63 5.44 13.06 -5.01
CA ILE A 63 6.85 12.74 -4.77
C ILE A 63 7.31 13.20 -3.37
N PRO A 64 7.12 14.46 -2.95
CA PRO A 64 7.51 14.89 -1.60
C PRO A 64 6.79 14.12 -0.51
N ARG A 65 5.51 13.78 -0.70
CA ARG A 65 4.73 12.98 0.26
C ARG A 65 5.29 11.57 0.43
N LEU A 66 5.67 10.92 -0.66
CA LEU A 66 6.27 9.59 -0.59
C LEU A 66 7.69 9.64 -0.04
N SER A 67 8.48 10.64 -0.43
CA SER A 67 9.84 10.81 0.07
C SER A 67 9.90 11.17 1.54
N ASN A 68 8.90 11.85 2.09
CA ASN A 68 8.87 12.17 3.52
C ASN A 68 8.24 11.07 4.37
N ARG A 69 7.92 9.92 3.77
CA ARG A 69 7.32 8.80 4.50
C ARG A 69 8.36 8.12 5.37
N VAL A 70 8.04 8.04 6.66
CA VAL A 70 8.87 7.43 7.70
C VAL A 70 8.08 6.31 8.36
N THR A 71 8.74 5.20 8.63
CA THR A 71 8.18 4.04 9.35
C THR A 71 8.91 3.85 10.67
N CYS A 72 8.14 3.69 11.75
CA CYS A 72 8.67 3.28 13.04
C CYS A 72 8.98 1.78 13.02
N ALA A 73 10.22 1.38 13.32
CA ALA A 73 10.60 -0.02 13.38
C ALA A 73 9.94 -0.79 14.54
N ASP A 74 9.57 -0.10 15.62
CA ASP A 74 9.07 -0.75 16.83
C ASP A 74 7.56 -1.00 16.80
N CYS A 75 6.78 -0.15 16.13
CA CYS A 75 5.31 -0.27 16.09
C CYS A 75 4.70 -0.20 14.69
N VAL A 76 5.54 -0.14 13.64
CA VAL A 76 5.16 -0.13 12.22
C VAL A 76 4.31 1.09 11.81
N TYR A 77 4.09 2.05 12.72
CA TYR A 77 3.36 3.27 12.42
C TYR A 77 4.11 4.08 11.36
N THR A 78 3.37 4.49 10.33
CA THR A 78 3.91 5.24 9.20
C THR A 78 3.36 6.66 9.21
N PHE A 79 4.23 7.64 9.05
CA PHE A 79 3.90 9.07 9.13
C PHE A 79 4.76 9.89 8.15
N ASN A 80 4.38 11.15 7.93
CA ASN A 80 5.22 12.08 7.18
C ASN A 80 6.13 12.81 8.17
N GLY A 81 7.43 12.54 8.08
CA GLY A 81 8.47 13.17 8.89
C GLY A 81 9.49 13.86 7.99
N ASP A 82 10.30 14.74 8.59
CA ASP A 82 11.49 15.25 7.93
C ASP A 82 12.68 14.37 8.30
N ILE A 83 13.22 13.64 7.32
CA ILE A 83 14.38 12.76 7.52
C ILE A 83 15.64 13.53 7.93
N THR A 84 15.66 14.85 7.75
CA THR A 84 16.77 15.73 8.15
C THR A 84 16.62 16.29 9.57
N ASP A 85 15.42 16.16 10.17
CA ASP A 85 15.15 16.60 11.54
C ASP A 85 14.86 15.41 12.47
N VAL A 86 15.78 15.15 13.41
CA VAL A 86 15.68 14.07 14.39
C VAL A 86 14.41 14.16 15.26
N LYS A 87 13.88 15.36 15.52
CA LYS A 87 12.62 15.53 16.28
C LYS A 87 11.44 15.02 15.46
N LEU A 88 11.44 15.30 14.17
CA LEU A 88 10.43 14.83 13.22
C LEU A 88 10.64 13.36 12.81
N MET A 89 11.66 12.70 13.35
CA MET A 89 11.90 11.25 13.28
C MET A 89 11.49 10.50 14.57
N THR A 90 10.78 11.16 15.48
CA THR A 90 10.20 10.51 16.67
C THR A 90 8.78 10.04 16.36
N CYS A 91 8.51 8.76 16.56
CA CYS A 91 7.20 8.17 16.28
C CYS A 91 6.11 8.83 17.15
N PRO A 92 5.08 9.44 16.54
CA PRO A 92 4.03 10.12 17.31
C PRO A 92 3.11 9.13 18.06
N LYS A 93 3.13 7.85 17.69
CA LYS A 93 2.30 6.81 18.31
C LYS A 93 2.92 6.20 19.56
N CYS A 94 4.23 5.91 19.55
CA CYS A 94 4.90 5.21 20.65
C CYS A 94 6.11 5.96 21.24
N GLY A 95 6.47 7.12 20.68
CA GLY A 95 7.62 7.91 21.14
C GLY A 95 9.00 7.37 20.76
N SER A 96 9.07 6.25 20.03
CA SER A 96 10.35 5.67 19.60
C SER A 96 11.10 6.57 18.63
N LYS A 97 12.43 6.60 18.75
CA LYS A 97 13.36 7.22 17.80
C LYS A 97 13.89 6.24 16.75
N ASN A 98 13.54 4.96 16.86
CA ASN A 98 13.89 3.92 15.91
C ASN A 98 12.98 4.01 14.68
N CYS A 99 13.14 5.09 13.93
CA CYS A 99 12.36 5.39 12.73
C CYS A 99 13.30 5.47 11.53
N TYR A 100 12.82 5.00 10.39
CA TYR A 100 13.60 4.96 9.17
C TYR A 100 12.73 5.26 7.95
N GLN A 101 13.37 5.75 6.90
CA GLN A 101 12.77 5.82 5.57
C GLN A 101 12.98 4.48 4.87
N ARG A 102 11.93 3.95 4.24
CA ARG A 102 12.04 2.70 3.48
C ARG A 102 12.84 2.94 2.18
N ASP A 103 13.54 1.92 1.70
CA ASP A 103 14.32 2.02 0.46
C ASP A 103 13.46 2.31 -0.79
N ASP A 104 12.20 1.88 -0.79
CA ASP A 104 11.25 2.14 -1.88
C ASP A 104 10.63 3.55 -1.85
N ASP A 105 10.94 4.35 -0.83
CA ASP A 105 10.53 5.75 -0.66
C ASP A 105 11.63 6.76 -1.06
N LYS A 106 12.78 6.27 -1.53
CA LYS A 106 13.79 7.12 -2.17
C LYS A 106 13.26 7.68 -3.49
N LYS A 107 13.66 8.91 -3.83
CA LYS A 107 13.15 9.64 -5.00
C LYS A 107 13.29 8.84 -6.30
N GLU A 108 14.44 8.18 -6.50
CA GLU A 108 14.71 7.37 -7.68
C GLU A 108 13.77 6.15 -7.76
N SER A 109 13.51 5.50 -6.62
CA SER A 109 12.58 4.37 -6.51
C SER A 109 11.14 4.81 -6.79
N ILE A 110 10.74 5.98 -6.30
CA ILE A 110 9.41 6.56 -6.53
C ILE A 110 9.22 6.86 -8.03
N ILE A 111 10.18 7.52 -8.67
CA ILE A 111 10.10 7.84 -10.10
C ILE A 111 9.95 6.56 -10.92
N LYS A 112 10.75 5.52 -10.63
CA LYS A 112 10.63 4.22 -11.29
C LYS A 112 9.26 3.57 -11.10
N ARG A 113 8.63 3.75 -9.93
CA ARG A 113 7.28 3.21 -9.65
C ARG A 113 6.17 3.97 -10.38
N LEU A 114 6.36 5.27 -10.64
CA LEU A 114 5.37 6.13 -11.29
C LEU A 114 5.48 6.14 -12.82
N ALA A 115 6.59 5.67 -13.37
CA ALA A 115 6.85 5.59 -14.81
C ALA A 115 6.23 4.34 -15.50
N VAL A 116 5.50 3.52 -14.74
CA VAL A 116 4.87 2.27 -15.21
C VAL A 116 3.39 2.50 -15.46
#